data_AF-A0A820EK69-F1
#
_entry.id   AF-A0A820EK69-F1
#
_cell.length_a   1.000
_cell.length_b   1.000
_cell.length_c   1.000
_cell.angle_alpha   90.00
_cell.angle_beta   90.00
_cell.angle_gamma   90.00
#
_symmetry.space_group_name_H-M   'P 1'
#
loop_
_entity.id
_entity.type
_entity.pdbx_description
1 polymer ?
#
loop_
_entity_poly.entity_id
_entity_poly.type
_entity_poly.pdbx_seq_one_letter_code
_entity_poly.pdbx_strand_id
1 'polypeptide(L)'
;LQQLIKRHGQQTQYHLIQEEKWILDFFHLADKNRSNTLTKKECRDLLTNAFQVELPNHIFEQMFKQADKSNEGVLNSDEFITFFHILTRRKDLYEIMKKHTKVAYIQPMEKVYMDKNDLYTFFRQCQNKNMNLFQLEQVQDIINEYEKNTELRDKGLLSLDEDFDIIGSYHSRQIYQDMTRPLCDYYINTSHNTYLFYSQVSGRSNPEAYNRVLLMGCRAVELDCYDGDNGRPIVTHAHTFVKPCSFESIIRSIEPNLFKASPYPVILNIENHCSLEQQKQMARILIDILGDRLITKPLPNKDPSILPSPEDLKHKVLIRSKKISTAHDEADDNDTVLNPLSKDIQPELAALFIYLQNV
;
A
#
# COMPACT_ATOMS: atom_id res chain seq x y z
N LEU A 1 10.19 20.98 3.20
CA LEU A 1 10.75 21.01 4.57
C LEU A 1 10.09 20.03 5.52
N GLN A 2 8.78 20.12 5.76
CA GLN A 2 8.14 19.42 6.88
C GLN A 2 8.15 17.89 6.80
N GLN A 3 8.11 17.33 5.58
CA GLN A 3 8.36 15.89 5.37
C GLN A 3 9.81 15.46 5.69
N LEU A 4 10.79 16.37 5.58
CA LEU A 4 12.18 16.12 6.03
C LEU A 4 12.28 16.16 7.56
N ILE A 5 11.50 17.02 8.24
CA ILE A 5 11.39 17.10 9.71
C ILE A 5 10.96 15.74 10.29
N LYS A 6 10.03 15.05 9.62
CA LYS A 6 9.45 13.79 10.11
C LYS A 6 10.34 12.55 9.94
N ARG A 7 11.30 12.53 9.00
CA ARG A 7 12.19 11.37 8.78
C ARG A 7 13.18 11.15 9.93
N HIS A 8 13.46 12.17 10.74
CA HIS A 8 14.49 12.13 11.78
C HIS A 8 13.97 12.21 13.23
N GLY A 9 12.74 12.69 13.45
CA GLY A 9 12.13 12.77 14.79
C GLY A 9 11.22 11.58 15.09
N GLN A 10 11.77 10.49 15.65
CA GLN A 10 10.97 9.44 16.31
C GLN A 10 11.27 9.39 17.81
N GLN A 11 10.19 9.38 18.60
CA GLN A 11 10.02 8.94 20.00
C GLN A 11 9.88 9.99 21.14
N THR A 12 8.63 10.05 21.62
CA THR A 12 8.08 10.27 23.00
C THR A 12 8.44 11.51 23.86
N GLN A 13 7.36 12.07 24.46
CA GLN A 13 7.20 12.90 25.67
C GLN A 13 7.98 14.21 25.84
N TYR A 14 8.91 14.56 24.94
CA TYR A 14 9.72 15.79 24.99
C TYR A 14 9.61 16.65 23.72
N HIS A 15 8.46 16.63 23.03
CA HIS A 15 8.36 17.09 21.64
C HIS A 15 8.76 18.57 21.42
N LEU A 16 8.50 19.49 22.35
CA LEU A 16 8.91 20.90 22.21
C LEU A 16 10.42 21.08 22.38
N ILE A 17 11.01 20.42 23.39
CA ILE A 17 12.46 20.45 23.64
C ILE A 17 13.20 19.71 22.53
N GLN A 18 12.61 18.67 21.94
CA GLN A 18 13.17 17.93 20.81
C GLN A 18 13.03 18.69 19.48
N GLU A 19 11.92 19.42 19.26
CA GLU A 19 11.71 20.25 18.07
C GLU A 19 12.72 21.40 18.04
N GLU A 20 12.84 22.18 19.13
CA GLU A 20 13.84 23.25 19.23
C GLU A 20 15.27 22.71 19.12
N LYS A 21 15.58 21.59 19.80
CA LYS A 21 16.90 20.96 19.70
C LYS A 21 17.22 20.51 18.28
N TRP A 22 16.24 19.96 17.56
CA TRP A 22 16.40 19.56 16.17
C TRP A 22 16.56 20.77 15.24
N ILE A 23 15.81 21.86 15.46
CA ILE A 23 16.00 23.11 14.73
C ILE A 23 17.43 23.63 14.96
N LEU A 24 17.92 23.57 16.20
CA LEU A 24 19.28 23.95 16.57
C LEU A 24 20.35 23.06 15.92
N ASP A 25 20.07 21.79 15.61
CA ASP A 25 21.00 20.97 14.82
C ASP A 25 21.23 21.57 13.42
N PHE A 26 20.20 22.16 12.78
CA PHE A 26 20.37 22.87 11.51
C PHE A 26 21.06 24.22 11.69
N PHE A 27 20.84 24.89 12.82
CA PHE A 27 21.59 26.09 13.17
C PHE A 27 23.09 25.78 13.18
N HIS A 28 23.49 24.71 13.89
CA HIS A 28 24.89 24.27 13.95
C HIS A 28 25.42 23.75 12.61
N LEU A 29 24.57 23.14 11.78
CA LEU A 29 24.93 22.74 10.43
C LEU A 29 25.23 23.94 9.51
N ALA A 30 24.48 25.03 9.69
CA ALA A 30 24.64 26.27 8.93
C ALA A 30 25.83 27.12 9.44
N ASP A 31 26.11 27.12 10.75
CA ASP A 31 27.17 27.89 11.40
C ASP A 31 28.55 27.25 11.21
N LYS A 32 29.03 27.21 9.95
CA LYS A 32 30.30 26.56 9.58
C LYS A 32 31.52 27.23 10.22
N ASN A 33 31.44 28.54 10.49
CA ASN A 33 32.52 29.32 11.07
C ASN A 33 32.48 29.33 12.61
N ARG A 34 31.46 28.70 13.23
CA ARG A 34 31.24 28.64 14.69
C ARG A 34 31.16 30.01 15.34
N SER A 35 30.52 30.96 14.64
CA SER A 35 30.31 32.32 15.14
C SER A 35 29.17 32.40 16.16
N ASN A 36 28.40 31.31 16.36
CA ASN A 36 27.14 31.28 17.11
C ASN A 36 26.08 32.25 16.57
N THR A 37 26.21 32.64 15.30
CA THR A 37 25.26 33.47 14.56
C THR A 37 25.19 33.00 13.11
N LEU A 38 24.08 33.27 12.43
CA LEU A 38 23.92 32.93 11.01
C LEU A 38 23.73 34.18 10.18
N THR A 39 24.59 34.33 9.17
CA THR A 39 24.42 35.35 8.14
C THR A 39 23.27 34.99 7.20
N LYS A 40 22.77 35.98 6.46
CA LYS A 40 21.77 35.77 5.39
C LYS A 40 22.23 34.74 4.37
N LYS A 41 23.52 34.70 4.06
CA LYS A 41 24.10 33.74 3.12
C LYS A 41 24.04 32.32 3.68
N GLU A 42 24.44 32.11 4.93
CA GLU A 42 24.38 30.79 5.57
C GLU A 42 22.94 30.28 5.69
N CYS A 43 21.99 31.16 6.01
CA CYS A 43 20.57 30.82 6.01
C CYS A 43 20.07 30.43 4.60
N ARG A 44 20.44 31.17 3.54
CA ARG A 44 20.07 30.80 2.16
C ARG A 44 20.69 29.48 1.74
N ASP A 45 21.98 29.28 2.03
CA ASP A 45 22.69 28.06 1.70
C ASP A 45 22.07 26.85 2.43
N LEU A 46 21.61 27.02 3.67
CA LEU A 46 20.87 26.00 4.40
C LEU A 46 19.55 25.63 3.70
N LEU A 47 18.75 26.63 3.31
CA LEU A 47 17.48 26.42 2.61
C LEU A 47 17.66 25.66 1.29
N THR A 48 18.62 26.07 0.47
CA THR A 48 18.87 25.45 -0.82
C THR A 48 19.47 24.06 -0.66
N ASN A 49 20.52 23.91 0.17
CA ASN A 49 21.32 22.68 0.18
C ASN A 49 20.76 21.60 1.11
N ALA A 50 20.26 21.97 2.29
CA ALA A 50 19.72 21.00 3.25
C ALA A 50 18.24 20.73 3.02
N PHE A 51 17.47 21.76 2.66
CA PHE A 51 16.03 21.65 2.55
C PHE A 51 15.47 21.64 1.12
N GLN A 52 16.31 21.89 0.12
CA GLN A 52 15.92 21.96 -1.29
C GLN A 52 14.75 22.94 -1.53
N VAL A 53 14.79 24.09 -0.85
CA VAL A 53 13.79 25.15 -0.98
C VAL A 53 14.44 26.42 -1.49
N GLU A 54 13.86 26.95 -2.57
CA GLU A 54 14.21 28.25 -3.13
C GLU A 54 13.10 29.26 -2.80
N LEU A 55 13.47 30.33 -2.09
CA LEU A 55 12.54 31.41 -1.77
C LEU A 55 12.87 32.65 -2.61
N PRO A 56 11.85 33.36 -3.14
CA PRO A 56 12.07 34.68 -3.73
C PRO A 56 12.76 35.61 -2.73
N ASN A 57 13.74 36.39 -3.20
CA ASN A 57 14.57 37.25 -2.35
C ASN A 57 13.74 38.14 -1.40
N HIS A 58 12.67 38.78 -1.90
CA HIS A 58 11.85 39.66 -1.08
C HIS A 58 11.14 38.95 0.09
N ILE A 59 10.69 37.69 -0.10
CA ILE A 59 10.07 36.88 0.95
C ILE A 59 11.11 36.50 2.00
N PHE A 60 12.29 36.04 1.55
CA PHE A 60 13.39 35.71 2.47
C PHE A 60 13.81 36.92 3.32
N GLU A 61 14.00 38.09 2.70
CA GLU A 61 14.41 39.31 3.42
C GLU A 61 13.35 39.74 4.45
N GLN A 62 12.06 39.62 4.13
CA GLN A 62 10.97 39.91 5.06
C GLN A 62 10.99 38.96 6.27
N MET A 63 11.13 37.66 6.03
CA MET A 63 11.15 36.64 7.08
C MET A 63 12.39 36.77 7.97
N PHE A 64 13.55 37.01 7.36
CA PHE A 64 14.81 37.22 8.08
C PHE A 64 14.71 38.46 8.96
N LYS A 65 14.21 39.58 8.42
CA LYS A 65 14.00 40.81 9.19
C LYS A 65 12.99 40.64 10.33
N GLN A 66 11.96 39.80 10.14
CA GLN A 66 10.99 39.52 11.19
C GLN A 66 11.60 38.68 12.33
N ALA A 67 12.59 37.85 12.03
CA ALA A 67 13.27 37.00 12.98
C ALA A 67 14.44 37.70 13.73
N ASP A 68 15.17 38.58 13.03
CA ASP A 68 16.29 39.40 13.55
C ASP A 68 15.77 40.51 14.50
N LYS A 69 15.47 40.13 15.75
CA LYS A 69 14.94 41.03 16.78
C LYS A 69 16.03 41.92 17.37
N SER A 70 17.26 41.43 17.41
CA SER A 70 18.46 42.15 17.80
C SER A 70 18.85 43.23 16.78
N ASN A 71 18.39 43.08 15.53
CA ASN A 71 18.66 43.97 14.40
C ASN A 71 20.17 44.09 14.11
N GLU A 72 20.88 42.96 14.26
CA GLU A 72 22.32 42.83 14.05
C GLU A 72 22.67 42.42 12.61
N GLY A 73 21.67 42.08 11.79
CA GLY A 73 21.86 41.61 10.41
C GLY A 73 22.31 40.15 10.32
N VAL A 74 22.34 39.45 11.46
CA VAL A 74 22.60 38.02 11.64
C VAL A 74 21.54 37.43 12.58
N LEU A 75 21.36 36.11 12.59
CA LEU A 75 20.44 35.45 13.52
C LEU A 75 21.21 34.65 14.57
N ASN A 76 20.98 34.90 15.85
CA ASN A 76 21.39 33.99 16.92
C ASN A 76 20.50 32.72 16.97
N SER A 77 20.72 31.82 17.92
CA SER A 77 19.96 30.56 18.02
C SER A 77 18.45 30.76 18.14
N ASP A 78 18.03 31.71 18.99
CA ASP A 78 16.62 31.96 19.30
C ASP A 78 15.90 32.67 18.14
N GLU A 79 16.61 33.58 17.47
CA GLU A 79 16.15 34.23 16.26
C GLU A 79 16.08 33.25 15.08
N PHE A 80 17.00 32.30 14.99
CA PHE A 80 16.92 31.24 13.99
C PHE A 80 15.74 30.30 14.22
N ILE A 81 15.46 29.92 15.47
CA ILE A 81 14.23 29.17 15.81
C ILE A 81 12.99 29.96 15.35
N THR A 82 12.97 31.27 15.62
CA THR A 82 11.90 32.16 15.16
C THR A 82 11.78 32.18 13.64
N PHE A 83 12.90 32.33 12.92
CA PHE A 83 12.96 32.28 11.46
C PHE A 83 12.42 30.97 10.91
N PHE A 84 12.82 29.85 11.51
CA PHE A 84 12.40 28.52 11.11
C PHE A 84 10.89 28.34 11.30
N HIS A 85 10.32 28.79 12.42
CA HIS A 85 8.88 28.75 12.63
C HIS A 85 8.10 29.64 11.66
N ILE A 86 8.64 30.80 11.25
CA ILE A 86 8.00 31.64 10.22
C ILE A 86 8.00 30.90 8.87
N LEU A 87 9.10 30.23 8.53
CA LEU A 87 9.26 29.43 7.31
C LEU A 87 8.30 28.26 7.21
N THR A 88 8.08 27.55 8.31
CA THR A 88 7.22 26.37 8.34
C THR A 88 5.78 26.72 8.74
N ARG A 89 5.41 28.00 8.88
CA ARG A 89 4.04 28.38 9.26
C ARG A 89 3.07 28.22 8.08
N ARG A 90 2.19 27.23 8.17
CA ARG A 90 1.02 27.06 7.31
C ARG A 90 -0.14 27.95 7.75
N LYS A 91 -0.10 29.24 7.38
CA LYS A 91 -1.15 30.22 7.70
C LYS A 91 -2.53 29.79 7.19
N ASP A 92 -2.57 29.16 6.03
CA ASP A 92 -3.78 28.57 5.45
C ASP A 92 -4.42 27.52 6.38
N LEU A 93 -3.64 26.58 6.90
CA LEU A 93 -4.12 25.57 7.84
C LEU A 93 -4.53 26.20 9.17
N TYR A 94 -3.74 27.14 9.69
CA TYR A 94 -4.05 27.86 10.92
C TYR A 94 -5.42 28.56 10.86
N GLU A 95 -5.70 29.28 9.77
CA GLU A 95 -6.99 29.98 9.61
C GLU A 95 -8.16 29.01 9.45
N ILE A 96 -7.96 27.87 8.76
CA ILE A 96 -8.98 26.80 8.68
C ILE A 96 -9.25 26.24 10.07
N MET A 97 -8.21 25.91 10.84
CA MET A 97 -8.35 25.40 12.19
C MET A 97 -9.13 26.35 13.08
N LYS A 98 -8.68 27.61 13.11
CA LYS A 98 -9.26 28.66 13.93
C LYS A 98 -10.74 28.89 13.60
N LYS A 99 -11.12 28.76 12.33
CA LYS A 99 -12.53 28.85 11.91
C LYS A 99 -13.38 27.70 12.44
N HIS A 100 -12.80 26.53 12.64
CA HIS A 100 -13.52 25.28 12.90
C HIS A 100 -13.33 24.70 14.31
N THR A 101 -12.56 25.37 15.18
CA THR A 101 -12.48 25.02 16.61
C THR A 101 -13.15 26.04 17.52
N LYS A 102 -13.66 25.55 18.65
CA LYS A 102 -14.09 26.35 19.80
C LYS A 102 -13.04 26.38 20.91
N VAL A 103 -12.02 25.52 20.85
CA VAL A 103 -10.94 25.45 21.83
C VAL A 103 -9.86 26.47 21.47
N ALA A 104 -9.71 27.48 22.32
CA ALA A 104 -8.78 28.57 22.12
C ALA A 104 -7.51 28.35 22.98
N TYR A 105 -6.37 28.15 22.30
CA TYR A 105 -5.00 28.35 22.75
C TYR A 105 -4.50 27.59 23.99
N ILE A 106 -3.40 26.86 23.83
CA ILE A 106 -2.46 26.64 24.93
C ILE A 106 -1.26 27.54 24.66
N GLN A 107 -1.06 28.56 25.50
CA GLN A 107 0.18 29.37 25.49
C GLN A 107 1.39 28.46 25.79
N PRO A 108 2.56 28.68 25.16
CA PRO A 108 3.07 29.96 24.63
C PRO A 108 3.05 30.13 23.10
N MET A 109 2.64 29.11 22.33
CA MET A 109 2.99 29.02 20.89
C MET A 109 1.87 29.32 19.88
N GLU A 110 0.76 29.96 20.28
CA GLU A 110 -0.40 30.20 19.38
C GLU A 110 -0.88 28.93 18.64
N LYS A 111 -0.62 27.71 19.14
CA LYS A 111 -1.07 26.49 18.47
C LYS A 111 -2.59 26.33 18.66
N VAL A 112 -3.28 26.07 17.55
CA VAL A 112 -4.72 25.79 17.51
C VAL A 112 -4.91 24.29 17.54
N TYR A 113 -5.95 23.82 18.22
CA TYR A 113 -6.29 22.41 18.33
C TYR A 113 -7.76 22.23 17.99
N MET A 114 -8.17 21.05 17.53
CA MET A 114 -9.59 20.68 17.49
C MET A 114 -9.87 19.64 18.56
N ASP A 115 -10.91 19.86 19.36
CA ASP A 115 -11.42 18.77 20.19
C ASP A 115 -12.20 17.76 19.35
N LYS A 116 -12.58 16.65 19.99
CA LYS A 116 -13.40 15.60 19.40
C LYS A 116 -14.69 16.11 18.72
N ASN A 117 -15.38 17.10 19.30
CA ASN A 117 -16.64 17.61 18.78
C ASN A 117 -16.43 18.54 17.59
N ASP A 118 -15.41 19.39 17.66
CA ASP A 118 -14.98 20.27 16.59
C ASP A 118 -14.54 19.46 15.37
N LEU A 119 -13.72 18.42 15.58
CA LEU A 119 -13.26 17.53 14.53
C LEU A 119 -14.41 16.74 13.88
N TYR A 120 -15.34 16.22 14.69
CA TYR A 120 -16.55 15.58 14.21
C TYR A 120 -17.40 16.53 13.34
N THR A 121 -17.57 17.76 13.80
CA THR A 121 -18.32 18.80 13.08
C THR A 121 -17.65 19.15 11.76
N PHE A 122 -16.32 19.32 11.76
CA PHE A 122 -15.53 19.62 10.58
C PHE A 122 -15.64 18.52 9.52
N PHE A 123 -15.55 17.24 9.90
CA PHE A 123 -15.70 16.13 8.96
C PHE A 123 -17.09 16.07 8.32
N ARG A 124 -18.14 16.36 9.09
CA ARG A 124 -19.52 16.36 8.57
C ARG A 124 -19.82 17.54 7.67
N GLN A 125 -19.41 18.74 8.08
CA GLN A 125 -19.82 19.98 7.41
C GLN A 125 -18.90 20.37 6.25
N CYS A 126 -17.60 20.09 6.34
CA CYS A 126 -16.61 20.62 5.41
C CYS A 126 -16.00 19.57 4.48
N GLN A 127 -15.91 18.31 4.92
CA GLN A 127 -15.26 17.25 4.15
C GLN A 127 -16.26 16.35 3.39
N ASN A 128 -17.56 16.64 3.49
CA ASN A 128 -18.67 15.97 2.79
C ASN A 128 -18.57 14.43 2.78
N LYS A 129 -18.11 13.86 3.90
CA LYS A 129 -17.95 12.40 4.01
C LYS A 129 -19.30 11.78 4.29
N ASN A 130 -19.59 10.68 3.57
CA ASN A 130 -20.83 9.93 3.70
C ASN A 130 -21.25 9.81 5.16
N MET A 131 -22.39 10.42 5.47
CA MET A 131 -22.91 10.71 6.81
C MET A 131 -23.15 9.47 7.69
N ASN A 132 -23.05 8.27 7.12
CA ASN A 132 -23.29 6.99 7.78
C ASN A 132 -22.00 6.30 8.27
N LEU A 133 -20.81 6.84 7.98
CA LEU A 133 -19.52 6.16 8.25
C LEU A 133 -18.72 6.72 9.43
N PHE A 134 -19.14 7.85 10.02
CA PHE A 134 -18.43 8.49 11.14
C PHE A 134 -19.35 8.67 12.35
N GLN A 135 -19.19 7.79 13.33
CA GLN A 135 -19.68 7.94 14.70
C GLN A 135 -18.69 8.78 15.52
N LEU A 136 -19.16 9.37 16.63
CA LEU A 136 -18.33 10.19 17.50
C LEU A 136 -17.17 9.36 18.08
N GLU A 137 -17.37 8.07 18.36
CA GLU A 137 -16.34 7.13 18.83
C GLU A 137 -15.18 7.00 17.84
N GLN A 138 -15.45 6.91 16.53
CA GLN A 138 -14.41 6.77 15.50
C GLN A 138 -13.54 8.03 15.37
N VAL A 139 -14.05 9.20 15.75
CA VAL A 139 -13.26 10.43 15.82
C VAL A 139 -12.24 10.37 16.97
N GLN A 140 -12.55 9.67 18.08
CA GLN A 140 -11.58 9.44 19.14
C GLN A 140 -10.43 8.54 18.67
N ASP A 141 -10.74 7.50 17.89
CA ASP A 141 -9.73 6.60 17.34
C ASP A 141 -8.77 7.34 16.40
N ILE A 142 -9.30 8.27 15.59
CA ILE A 142 -8.49 9.19 14.80
C ILE A 142 -7.55 10.03 15.68
N ILE A 143 -8.06 10.63 16.76
CA ILE A 143 -7.21 11.40 17.68
C ILE A 143 -6.12 10.49 18.25
N ASN A 144 -6.48 9.27 18.65
CA ASN A 144 -5.54 8.34 19.26
C ASN A 144 -4.43 7.88 18.30
N GLU A 145 -4.76 7.67 17.03
CA GLU A 145 -3.84 7.23 15.99
C GLU A 145 -2.92 8.35 15.50
N TYR A 146 -3.47 9.56 15.33
CA TYR A 146 -2.76 10.65 14.64
C TYR A 146 -2.16 11.70 15.56
N GLU A 147 -2.67 11.88 16.78
CA GLU A 147 -2.07 12.80 17.75
C GLU A 147 -0.83 12.16 18.40
N LYS A 148 0.32 12.79 18.16
CA LYS A 148 1.62 12.33 18.66
C LYS A 148 1.90 12.83 20.07
N ASN A 149 1.38 14.00 20.42
CA ASN A 149 1.52 14.56 21.75
C ASN A 149 0.57 13.84 22.70
N THR A 150 1.13 13.07 23.63
CA THR A 150 0.39 12.29 24.62
C THR A 150 -0.57 13.16 25.44
N GLU A 151 -0.16 14.37 25.84
CA GLU A 151 -0.99 15.25 26.66
C GLU A 151 -2.21 15.78 25.88
N LEU A 152 -2.01 16.14 24.61
CA LEU A 152 -3.12 16.57 23.75
C LEU A 152 -4.05 15.40 23.45
N ARG A 153 -3.49 14.23 23.15
CA ARG A 153 -4.25 13.00 22.90
C ARG A 153 -5.10 12.61 24.10
N ASP A 154 -4.53 12.62 25.30
CA ASP A 154 -5.22 12.30 26.55
C ASP A 154 -6.33 13.32 26.86
N LYS A 155 -6.17 14.57 26.40
CA LYS A 155 -7.21 15.62 26.45
C LYS A 155 -8.24 15.53 25.32
N GLY A 156 -8.12 14.57 24.41
CA GLY A 156 -9.01 14.45 23.25
C GLY A 156 -8.87 15.60 22.26
N LEU A 157 -7.67 16.17 22.15
CA LEU A 157 -7.32 17.27 21.26
C LEU A 157 -6.43 16.76 20.13
N LEU A 158 -6.72 17.21 18.90
CA LEU A 158 -5.87 16.99 17.74
C LEU A 158 -5.21 18.30 17.34
N SER A 159 -3.89 18.33 17.43
CA SER A 159 -3.03 19.26 16.72
C SER A 159 -2.97 18.86 15.26
N LEU A 160 -3.20 19.80 14.37
CA LEU A 160 -3.10 19.53 12.94
C LEU A 160 -1.65 19.77 12.49
N ASP A 161 -0.79 18.83 12.85
CA ASP A 161 0.50 18.69 12.19
C ASP A 161 0.31 18.06 10.79
N GLU A 162 1.23 18.33 9.88
CA GLU A 162 0.98 18.45 8.43
C GLU A 162 0.72 17.19 7.62
N ASP A 163 0.43 16.05 8.25
CA ASP A 163 0.09 14.82 7.55
C ASP A 163 -1.42 14.57 7.53
N PHE A 164 -2.07 15.20 6.56
CA PHE A 164 -3.48 14.99 6.25
C PHE A 164 -3.69 13.96 5.15
N ASP A 165 -3.35 12.72 5.46
CA ASP A 165 -4.17 11.62 4.96
C ASP A 165 -4.74 10.84 6.14
N ILE A 166 -5.42 11.57 7.02
CA ILE A 166 -6.02 11.00 8.24
C ILE A 166 -7.15 10.02 7.90
N ILE A 167 -7.83 10.19 6.76
CA ILE A 167 -9.10 9.49 6.50
C ILE A 167 -9.06 8.58 5.27
N GLY A 168 -8.29 8.91 4.22
CA GLY A 168 -8.04 7.95 3.15
C GLY A 168 -7.40 6.69 3.74
N SER A 169 -6.49 6.89 4.69
CA SER A 169 -5.87 5.88 5.55
C SER A 169 -6.83 5.13 6.50
N TYR A 170 -7.69 5.84 7.25
CA TYR A 170 -8.50 5.21 8.31
C TYR A 170 -9.44 4.11 7.78
N HIS A 171 -10.15 4.36 6.68
CA HIS A 171 -11.02 3.36 6.06
C HIS A 171 -10.31 2.40 5.11
N SER A 172 -9.17 2.79 4.50
CA SER A 172 -8.44 1.89 3.60
C SER A 172 -7.70 0.77 4.33
N ARG A 173 -7.51 0.88 5.65
CA ARG A 173 -6.74 -0.09 6.44
C ARG A 173 -7.58 -1.20 7.09
N GLN A 174 -8.89 -1.02 7.24
CA GLN A 174 -9.76 -2.03 7.85
C GLN A 174 -10.79 -2.57 6.86
N ILE A 175 -11.08 -3.87 6.96
CA ILE A 175 -12.13 -4.52 6.19
C ILE A 175 -13.47 -4.01 6.72
N TYR A 176 -14.21 -3.25 5.91
CA TYR A 176 -15.48 -2.62 6.30
C TYR A 176 -16.70 -3.13 5.50
N GLN A 177 -16.45 -3.81 4.39
CA GLN A 177 -17.52 -4.34 3.54
C GLN A 177 -18.07 -5.63 4.15
N ASP A 178 -19.33 -5.95 3.85
CA ASP A 178 -19.88 -7.26 4.15
C ASP A 178 -19.13 -8.31 3.32
N MET A 179 -18.39 -9.21 3.96
CA MET A 179 -17.57 -10.25 3.32
C MET A 179 -18.27 -11.62 3.31
N THR A 180 -19.57 -11.66 3.64
CA THR A 180 -20.38 -12.88 3.76
C THR A 180 -21.28 -13.15 2.55
N ARG A 181 -21.28 -12.25 1.56
CA ARG A 181 -22.02 -12.45 0.30
C ARG A 181 -21.27 -13.43 -0.62
N PRO A 182 -21.91 -14.01 -1.65
CA PRO A 182 -21.26 -14.93 -2.57
C PRO A 182 -20.05 -14.31 -3.29
N LEU A 183 -19.03 -15.12 -3.60
CA LEU A 183 -17.78 -14.63 -4.23
C LEU A 183 -18.00 -13.80 -5.52
N CYS A 184 -19.07 -14.08 -6.28
CA CYS A 184 -19.42 -13.34 -7.50
C CYS A 184 -19.88 -11.90 -7.27
N ASP A 185 -20.16 -11.49 -6.02
CA ASP A 185 -20.58 -10.13 -5.68
C ASP A 185 -19.41 -9.15 -5.52
N TYR A 186 -18.16 -9.63 -5.63
CA TYR A 186 -16.95 -8.84 -5.34
C TYR A 186 -16.07 -8.65 -6.57
N TYR A 187 -15.48 -7.46 -6.67
CA TYR A 187 -14.33 -7.26 -7.55
C TYR A 187 -13.08 -7.88 -6.92
N ILE A 188 -12.40 -8.74 -7.68
CA ILE A 188 -11.21 -9.46 -7.22
C ILE A 188 -9.96 -8.83 -7.87
N ASN A 189 -9.03 -8.37 -7.04
CA ASN A 189 -7.73 -7.89 -7.49
C ASN A 189 -6.96 -9.04 -8.17
N THR A 190 -6.74 -8.93 -9.48
CA THR A 190 -6.29 -10.02 -10.35
C THR A 190 -5.07 -9.57 -11.15
N SER A 191 -4.10 -10.47 -11.30
CA SER A 191 -2.90 -10.28 -12.12
C SER A 191 -2.93 -11.20 -13.33
N HIS A 192 -2.64 -10.62 -14.50
CA HIS A 192 -2.51 -11.32 -15.77
C HIS A 192 -1.03 -11.61 -16.08
N ASN A 193 -0.73 -12.78 -16.63
CA ASN A 193 0.63 -13.27 -16.90
C ASN A 193 1.60 -12.98 -15.76
N THR A 194 1.19 -13.35 -14.54
CA THR A 194 1.85 -12.95 -13.28
C THR A 194 3.33 -13.31 -13.22
N TYR A 195 3.76 -14.34 -13.95
CA TYR A 195 5.15 -14.78 -14.03
C TYR A 195 6.08 -13.78 -14.74
N LEU A 196 5.56 -12.76 -15.44
CA LEU A 196 6.34 -11.76 -16.18
C LEU A 196 6.53 -10.46 -15.37
N PHE A 197 7.74 -9.91 -15.37
CA PHE A 197 8.00 -8.59 -14.77
C PHE A 197 7.81 -7.40 -15.72
N TYR A 198 8.08 -7.58 -17.02
CA TYR A 198 8.22 -6.45 -17.95
C TYR A 198 7.62 -6.73 -19.34
N SER A 199 8.23 -7.65 -20.09
CA SER A 199 7.95 -7.86 -21.51
C SER A 199 7.16 -9.16 -21.73
N GLN A 200 6.19 -9.09 -22.63
CA GLN A 200 5.43 -10.26 -23.11
C GLN A 200 6.25 -11.14 -24.06
N VAL A 201 7.30 -10.60 -24.69
CA VAL A 201 8.02 -11.30 -25.78
C VAL A 201 9.37 -11.86 -25.32
N SER A 202 9.98 -11.28 -24.30
CA SER A 202 11.34 -11.60 -23.88
C SER A 202 11.52 -11.42 -22.37
N GLY A 203 12.40 -12.22 -21.77
CA GLY A 203 12.68 -12.15 -20.34
C GLY A 203 12.64 -13.54 -19.71
N ARG A 204 12.16 -13.63 -18.48
CA ARG A 204 12.02 -14.90 -17.76
C ARG A 204 10.78 -14.91 -16.89
N SER A 205 10.13 -16.06 -16.80
CA SER A 205 9.18 -16.37 -15.75
C SER A 205 9.89 -16.31 -14.39
N ASN A 206 9.28 -15.64 -13.40
CA ASN A 206 9.92 -15.42 -12.11
C ASN A 206 8.96 -15.68 -10.93
N PRO A 207 9.28 -16.61 -10.01
CA PRO A 207 8.50 -16.82 -8.79
C PRO A 207 8.34 -15.56 -7.94
N GLU A 208 9.31 -14.64 -7.98
CA GLU A 208 9.26 -13.40 -7.21
C GLU A 208 8.20 -12.42 -7.70
N ALA A 209 7.81 -12.51 -8.99
CA ALA A 209 6.72 -11.71 -9.51
C ALA A 209 5.39 -12.05 -8.81
N TYR A 210 5.15 -13.34 -8.54
CA TYR A 210 4.00 -13.80 -7.76
C TYR A 210 4.04 -13.32 -6.31
N ASN A 211 5.18 -13.45 -5.63
CA ASN A 211 5.35 -12.96 -4.25
C ASN A 211 5.01 -11.48 -4.15
N ARG A 212 5.55 -10.68 -5.07
CA ARG A 212 5.32 -9.23 -5.10
C ARG A 212 3.85 -8.89 -5.23
N VAL A 213 3.12 -9.49 -6.18
CA VAL A 213 1.70 -9.15 -6.37
C VAL A 213 0.85 -9.64 -5.20
N LEU A 214 1.15 -10.81 -4.61
CA LEU A 214 0.44 -11.33 -3.44
C LEU A 214 0.64 -10.42 -2.23
N LEU A 215 1.86 -9.93 -2.00
CA LEU A 215 2.18 -8.97 -0.94
C LEU A 215 1.54 -7.59 -1.17
N MET A 216 1.25 -7.24 -2.43
CA MET A 216 0.46 -6.05 -2.80
C MET A 216 -1.07 -6.28 -2.72
N GLY A 217 -1.51 -7.43 -2.21
CA GLY A 217 -2.94 -7.73 -2.01
C GLY A 217 -3.66 -8.33 -3.22
N CYS A 218 -2.95 -8.70 -4.29
CA CYS A 218 -3.53 -9.46 -5.40
C CYS A 218 -4.08 -10.80 -4.90
N ARG A 219 -5.29 -11.19 -5.33
CA ARG A 219 -6.01 -12.40 -4.89
C ARG A 219 -6.23 -13.42 -6.01
N ALA A 220 -5.95 -13.09 -7.26
CA ALA A 220 -5.97 -14.05 -8.36
C ALA A 220 -4.72 -13.89 -9.23
N VAL A 221 -3.97 -14.99 -9.42
CA VAL A 221 -2.70 -15.01 -10.18
C VAL A 221 -2.74 -16.06 -11.27
N GLU A 222 -2.06 -15.79 -12.37
CA GLU A 222 -2.10 -16.61 -13.58
C GLU A 222 -0.85 -17.47 -13.76
N LEU A 223 -1.02 -18.72 -14.17
CA LEU A 223 0.04 -19.69 -14.44
C LEU A 223 -0.21 -20.39 -15.79
N ASP A 224 0.58 -20.02 -16.80
CA ASP A 224 0.55 -20.64 -18.12
C ASP A 224 1.43 -21.89 -18.13
N CYS A 225 0.81 -23.04 -17.92
CA CYS A 225 1.49 -24.28 -17.59
C CYS A 225 1.73 -25.13 -18.85
N TYR A 226 2.99 -25.45 -19.13
CA TYR A 226 3.43 -26.28 -20.25
C TYR A 226 4.23 -27.49 -19.76
N ASP A 227 4.37 -28.48 -20.64
CA ASP A 227 5.24 -29.63 -20.40
C ASP A 227 6.71 -29.21 -20.30
N GLY A 228 7.38 -29.66 -19.25
CA GLY A 228 8.84 -29.55 -19.14
C GLY A 228 9.56 -30.81 -19.60
N ASP A 229 10.77 -30.65 -20.13
CA ASP A 229 11.58 -31.75 -20.70
C ASP A 229 11.95 -32.84 -19.69
N ASN A 230 11.94 -32.52 -18.39
CA ASN A 230 12.23 -33.44 -17.30
C ASN A 230 10.97 -34.16 -16.76
N GLY A 231 9.84 -34.11 -17.49
CA GLY A 231 8.57 -34.68 -17.06
C GLY A 231 7.91 -33.90 -15.90
N ARG A 232 8.35 -32.68 -15.62
CA ARG A 232 7.77 -31.80 -14.59
C ARG A 232 7.25 -30.51 -15.24
N PRO A 233 6.07 -30.03 -14.84
CA PRO A 233 5.44 -28.87 -15.45
C PRO A 233 6.25 -27.59 -15.24
N ILE A 234 6.24 -26.73 -16.27
CA ILE A 234 6.87 -25.41 -16.28
C ILE A 234 5.84 -24.31 -16.55
N VAL A 235 6.19 -23.07 -16.20
CA VAL A 235 5.40 -21.88 -16.49
C VAL A 235 6.16 -20.95 -17.42
N THR A 236 5.56 -20.61 -18.56
CA THR A 236 6.16 -19.72 -19.57
C THR A 236 5.10 -19.13 -20.50
N HIS A 237 5.49 -18.11 -21.26
CA HIS A 237 4.67 -17.59 -22.35
C HIS A 237 5.10 -18.27 -23.66
N ALA A 238 4.30 -19.22 -24.16
CA ALA A 238 4.65 -19.97 -25.36
C ALA A 238 4.77 -19.09 -26.60
N HIS A 239 5.48 -19.58 -27.62
CA HIS A 239 5.76 -18.87 -28.87
C HIS A 239 6.51 -17.54 -28.68
N THR A 240 7.22 -17.38 -27.56
CA THR A 240 8.06 -16.21 -27.27
C THR A 240 9.46 -16.61 -26.78
N PHE A 241 10.32 -15.62 -26.51
CA PHE A 241 11.67 -15.82 -25.97
C PHE A 241 11.72 -15.78 -24.43
N VAL A 242 10.58 -15.91 -23.76
CA VAL A 242 10.51 -15.96 -22.30
C VAL A 242 11.09 -17.28 -21.81
N LYS A 243 12.09 -17.21 -20.93
CA LYS A 243 12.66 -18.40 -20.29
C LYS A 243 11.69 -18.97 -19.25
N PRO A 244 11.43 -20.29 -19.27
CA PRO A 244 10.47 -20.91 -18.36
C PRO A 244 10.97 -20.95 -16.90
N CYS A 245 10.04 -21.15 -15.98
CA CYS A 245 10.32 -21.47 -14.59
C CYS A 245 9.56 -22.74 -14.16
N SER A 246 10.06 -23.48 -13.18
CA SER A 246 9.36 -24.66 -12.66
C SER A 246 8.05 -24.26 -11.97
N PHE A 247 6.97 -24.95 -12.31
CA PHE A 247 5.68 -24.80 -11.64
C PHE A 247 5.80 -25.10 -10.13
N GLU A 248 6.50 -26.17 -9.76
CA GLU A 248 6.74 -26.52 -8.36
C GLU A 248 7.48 -25.41 -7.61
N SER A 249 8.54 -24.85 -8.19
CA SER A 249 9.29 -23.75 -7.58
C SER A 249 8.41 -22.52 -7.35
N ILE A 250 7.48 -22.22 -8.28
CA ILE A 250 6.51 -21.14 -8.11
C ILE A 250 5.59 -21.44 -6.93
N ILE A 251 4.94 -22.61 -6.89
CA ILE A 251 4.01 -22.97 -5.82
C ILE A 251 4.70 -22.97 -4.44
N ARG A 252 5.93 -23.52 -4.33
CA ARG A 252 6.72 -23.48 -3.09
C ARG A 252 7.08 -22.06 -2.66
N SER A 253 7.42 -21.20 -3.62
CA SER A 253 7.80 -19.81 -3.35
C SER A 253 6.64 -18.99 -2.79
N ILE A 254 5.42 -19.20 -3.31
CA ILE A 254 4.27 -18.38 -2.95
C ILE A 254 3.55 -18.84 -1.68
N GLU A 255 3.62 -20.14 -1.32
CA GLU A 255 2.95 -20.72 -0.15
C GLU A 255 3.06 -19.85 1.12
N PRO A 256 4.26 -19.39 1.54
CA PRO A 256 4.40 -18.60 2.76
C PRO A 256 3.80 -17.19 2.66
N ASN A 257 3.49 -16.72 1.44
CA ASN A 257 3.03 -15.35 1.17
C ASN A 257 1.54 -15.26 0.80
N LEU A 258 0.86 -16.39 0.56
CA LEU A 258 -0.54 -16.45 0.08
C LEU A 258 -1.48 -15.54 0.89
N PHE A 259 -1.33 -15.52 2.21
CA PHE A 259 -2.25 -14.82 3.12
C PHE A 259 -1.60 -13.72 3.96
N LYS A 260 -0.38 -13.29 3.64
CA LYS A 260 0.33 -12.27 4.44
C LYS A 260 -0.31 -10.88 4.35
N ALA A 261 -0.73 -10.48 3.15
CA ALA A 261 -1.34 -9.17 2.92
C ALA A 261 -2.86 -9.17 3.15
N SER A 262 -3.51 -10.33 3.08
CA SER A 262 -4.96 -10.47 3.22
C SER A 262 -5.32 -11.91 3.61
N PRO A 263 -6.26 -12.13 4.56
CA PRO A 263 -6.70 -13.47 4.95
C PRO A 263 -7.64 -14.11 3.91
N TYR A 264 -8.17 -13.34 2.96
CA TYR A 264 -9.15 -13.78 1.97
C TYR A 264 -8.55 -14.71 0.90
N PRO A 265 -9.40 -15.52 0.24
CA PRO A 265 -8.94 -16.59 -0.64
C PRO A 265 -8.02 -16.12 -1.76
N VAL A 266 -7.13 -17.02 -2.18
CA VAL A 266 -6.28 -16.86 -3.37
C VAL A 266 -6.76 -17.80 -4.47
N ILE A 267 -6.87 -17.31 -5.70
CA ILE A 267 -7.25 -18.08 -6.88
C ILE A 267 -6.00 -18.27 -7.75
N LEU A 268 -5.69 -19.53 -8.07
CA LEU A 268 -4.69 -19.88 -9.08
C LEU A 268 -5.43 -20.12 -10.40
N ASN A 269 -5.28 -19.19 -11.34
CA ASN A 269 -5.79 -19.30 -12.70
C ASN A 269 -4.76 -20.08 -13.53
N ILE A 270 -5.04 -21.34 -13.80
CA ILE A 270 -4.17 -22.22 -14.59
C ILE A 270 -4.64 -22.19 -16.04
N GLU A 271 -3.76 -21.74 -16.93
CA GLU A 271 -3.90 -21.99 -18.37
C GLU A 271 -3.12 -23.26 -18.70
N ASN A 272 -3.85 -24.36 -18.93
CA ASN A 272 -3.27 -25.69 -18.96
C ASN A 272 -2.96 -26.15 -20.40
N HIS A 273 -1.68 -26.32 -20.69
CA HIS A 273 -1.14 -26.86 -21.95
C HIS A 273 -0.31 -28.13 -21.72
N CYS A 274 -0.41 -28.75 -20.53
CA CYS A 274 0.38 -29.92 -20.15
C CYS A 274 -0.26 -31.22 -20.67
N SER A 275 0.57 -32.24 -20.93
CA SER A 275 0.11 -33.62 -21.13
C SER A 275 -0.54 -34.20 -19.87
N LEU A 276 -1.35 -35.25 -20.02
CA LEU A 276 -2.04 -35.90 -18.89
C LEU A 276 -1.09 -36.31 -17.76
N GLU A 277 0.09 -36.83 -18.10
CA GLU A 277 1.10 -37.20 -17.11
C GLU A 277 1.63 -36.00 -16.33
N GLN A 278 1.89 -34.87 -16.99
CA GLN A 278 2.35 -33.67 -16.29
C GLN A 278 1.22 -32.93 -15.57
N GLN A 279 -0.03 -33.01 -16.06
CA GLN A 279 -1.22 -32.57 -15.31
C GLN A 279 -1.37 -33.35 -14.00
N LYS A 280 -1.10 -34.67 -14.01
CA LYS A 280 -1.05 -35.48 -12.79
C LYS A 280 0.04 -35.00 -11.83
N GLN A 281 1.19 -34.58 -12.34
CA GLN A 281 2.24 -33.95 -11.53
C GLN A 281 1.80 -32.61 -10.96
N MET A 282 1.11 -31.76 -11.74
CA MET A 282 0.55 -30.49 -11.25
C MET A 282 -0.39 -30.72 -10.06
N ALA A 283 -1.33 -31.66 -10.17
CA ALA A 283 -2.24 -32.00 -9.09
C ALA A 283 -1.51 -32.44 -7.82
N ARG A 284 -0.50 -33.33 -7.95
CA ARG A 284 0.34 -33.75 -6.83
C ARG A 284 1.09 -32.59 -6.19
N ILE A 285 1.75 -31.75 -6.98
CA ILE A 285 2.49 -30.58 -6.50
C ILE A 285 1.57 -29.64 -5.70
N LEU A 286 0.37 -29.36 -6.23
CA LEU A 286 -0.61 -28.51 -5.56
C LEU A 286 -1.05 -29.10 -4.21
N ILE A 287 -1.40 -30.39 -4.18
CA ILE A 287 -1.83 -31.08 -2.96
C ILE A 287 -0.69 -31.13 -1.93
N ASP A 288 0.51 -31.53 -2.34
CA ASP A 288 1.65 -31.75 -1.45
C ASP A 288 2.15 -30.44 -0.81
N ILE A 289 2.13 -29.33 -1.55
CA ILE A 289 2.65 -28.05 -1.06
C ILE A 289 1.58 -27.24 -0.34
N LEU A 290 0.38 -27.14 -0.90
CA LEU A 290 -0.66 -26.28 -0.33
C LEU A 290 -1.43 -26.97 0.79
N GLY A 291 -1.45 -28.31 0.82
CA GLY A 291 -2.07 -29.10 1.88
C GLY A 291 -3.49 -28.66 2.19
N ASP A 292 -3.77 -28.43 3.47
CA ASP A 292 -5.10 -28.03 3.96
C ASP A 292 -5.56 -26.64 3.47
N ARG A 293 -4.66 -25.83 2.91
CA ARG A 293 -5.03 -24.54 2.32
C ARG A 293 -5.75 -24.74 0.99
N LEU A 294 -5.49 -25.82 0.27
CA LEU A 294 -6.13 -26.11 -1.01
C LEU A 294 -7.56 -26.62 -0.82
N ILE A 295 -8.52 -26.02 -1.53
CA ILE A 295 -9.88 -26.56 -1.60
C ILE A 295 -9.89 -27.78 -2.51
N THR A 296 -10.12 -28.95 -1.91
CA THR A 296 -10.20 -30.24 -2.60
C THR A 296 -11.60 -30.86 -2.56
N LYS A 297 -12.52 -30.26 -1.78
CA LYS A 297 -13.91 -30.69 -1.64
C LYS A 297 -14.81 -29.47 -1.37
N PRO A 298 -16.10 -29.51 -1.74
CA PRO A 298 -17.04 -28.49 -1.32
C PRO A 298 -17.10 -28.34 0.20
N LEU A 299 -17.26 -27.11 0.68
CA LEU A 299 -17.48 -26.79 2.08
C LEU A 299 -18.76 -27.48 2.59
N PRO A 300 -18.75 -28.04 3.81
CA PRO A 300 -19.91 -28.72 4.37
C PRO A 300 -21.05 -27.72 4.61
N ASN A 301 -22.30 -28.20 4.48
CA ASN A 301 -23.52 -27.45 4.77
C ASN A 301 -23.69 -26.15 3.97
N LYS A 302 -23.08 -26.07 2.77
CA LYS A 302 -23.28 -24.96 1.84
C LYS A 302 -24.08 -25.44 0.63
N ASP A 303 -24.95 -24.57 0.13
CA ASP A 303 -25.69 -24.82 -1.10
C ASP A 303 -24.70 -24.93 -2.28
N PRO A 304 -24.67 -26.06 -3.01
CA PRO A 304 -23.76 -26.23 -4.14
C PRO A 304 -24.07 -25.31 -5.32
N SER A 305 -25.25 -24.69 -5.38
CA SER A 305 -25.63 -23.75 -6.43
C SER A 305 -25.10 -22.32 -6.20
N ILE A 306 -24.55 -22.03 -5.02
CA ILE A 306 -24.09 -20.69 -4.63
C ILE A 306 -22.58 -20.74 -4.34
N LEU A 307 -21.84 -19.80 -4.92
CA LEU A 307 -20.41 -19.65 -4.59
C LEU A 307 -20.24 -19.27 -3.11
N PRO A 308 -19.33 -19.91 -2.36
CA PRO A 308 -19.05 -19.52 -0.98
C PRO A 308 -18.59 -18.06 -0.87
N SER A 309 -18.75 -17.48 0.31
CA SER A 309 -18.30 -16.11 0.55
C SER A 309 -16.79 -16.02 0.74
N PRO A 310 -16.19 -14.83 0.57
CA PRO A 310 -14.80 -14.60 0.97
C PRO A 310 -14.53 -14.99 2.44
N GLU A 311 -15.49 -14.77 3.34
CA GLU A 311 -15.41 -15.16 4.75
C GLU A 311 -15.31 -16.68 4.93
N ASP A 312 -16.14 -17.44 4.22
CA ASP A 312 -16.13 -18.91 4.25
C ASP A 312 -14.81 -19.51 3.72
N LEU A 313 -14.12 -18.76 2.85
CA LEU A 313 -12.91 -19.19 2.13
C LEU A 313 -11.63 -18.55 2.69
N LYS A 314 -11.65 -17.98 3.89
CA LYS A 314 -10.44 -17.45 4.53
C LYS A 314 -9.34 -18.50 4.60
N HIS A 315 -8.13 -18.09 4.24
CA HIS A 315 -6.93 -18.92 4.20
C HIS A 315 -7.02 -20.13 3.25
N LYS A 316 -7.89 -20.05 2.24
CA LYS A 316 -8.06 -21.09 1.23
C LYS A 316 -7.53 -20.68 -0.15
N VAL A 317 -7.07 -21.68 -0.90
CA VAL A 317 -6.64 -21.57 -2.29
C VAL A 317 -7.64 -22.30 -3.17
N LEU A 318 -8.11 -21.64 -4.22
CA LEU A 318 -8.98 -22.20 -5.24
C LEU A 318 -8.21 -22.35 -6.54
N ILE A 319 -8.54 -23.40 -7.30
CA ILE A 319 -8.02 -23.58 -8.65
C ILE A 319 -9.12 -23.25 -9.64
N ARG A 320 -8.80 -22.36 -10.59
CA ARG A 320 -9.60 -22.11 -11.78
C ARG A 320 -8.78 -22.55 -12.97
N SER A 321 -9.34 -23.35 -13.86
CA SER A 321 -8.67 -23.68 -15.13
C SER A 321 -9.41 -23.07 -16.29
N LYS A 322 -8.66 -22.39 -17.15
CA LYS A 322 -9.18 -21.98 -18.45
C LYS A 322 -9.12 -23.18 -19.39
N LYS A 323 -10.24 -23.53 -20.04
CA LYS A 323 -10.24 -24.45 -21.17
C LYS A 323 -9.98 -23.61 -22.43
N ILE A 324 -9.02 -24.02 -23.26
CA ILE A 324 -8.73 -23.35 -24.53
C ILE A 324 -9.89 -23.66 -25.47
N SER A 325 -10.74 -22.67 -25.75
CA SER A 325 -11.62 -22.72 -26.92
C SER A 325 -10.72 -22.73 -28.16
N THR A 326 -10.90 -23.70 -29.04
CA THR A 326 -10.20 -23.76 -30.32
C THR A 326 -10.40 -22.45 -31.06
N ALA A 327 -9.32 -21.71 -31.29
CA ALA A 327 -9.28 -20.63 -32.27
C ALA A 327 -9.53 -21.26 -33.66
N HIS A 328 -10.80 -21.38 -34.03
CA HIS A 328 -11.26 -21.69 -35.37
C HIS A 328 -12.27 -20.66 -35.90
N ASP A 329 -12.50 -19.56 -35.17
CA ASP A 329 -13.43 -18.50 -35.61
C ASP A 329 -12.74 -17.21 -36.10
N GLU A 330 -11.41 -17.15 -36.20
CA GLU A 330 -10.73 -16.08 -36.94
C GLU A 330 -9.69 -16.70 -37.89
N ALA A 331 -9.93 -16.50 -39.19
CA ALA A 331 -9.16 -17.01 -40.29
C ALA A 331 -7.76 -16.35 -40.37
N ASP A 332 -6.71 -17.16 -40.49
CA ASP A 332 -5.76 -17.01 -41.60
C ASP A 332 -4.81 -18.22 -41.75
N ASP A 333 -4.32 -18.34 -42.98
CA ASP A 333 -3.78 -19.51 -43.68
C ASP A 333 -2.35 -19.96 -43.28
N ASN A 334 -2.08 -21.24 -43.57
CA ASN A 334 -0.79 -21.92 -43.78
C ASN A 334 0.07 -22.47 -42.62
N ASP A 335 0.19 -23.80 -42.69
CA ASP A 335 1.33 -24.68 -42.40
C ASP A 335 1.59 -25.27 -41.00
N THR A 336 1.25 -26.56 -40.96
CA THR A 336 2.01 -27.72 -40.43
C THR A 336 2.01 -28.05 -38.93
N VAL A 337 1.21 -29.09 -38.64
CA VAL A 337 1.44 -30.20 -37.70
C VAL A 337 1.90 -29.80 -36.29
N LEU A 338 0.93 -29.41 -35.45
CA LEU A 338 1.07 -29.50 -34.00
C LEU A 338 0.24 -30.68 -33.47
N ASN A 339 0.92 -31.46 -32.62
CA ASN A 339 0.49 -32.68 -31.97
C ASN A 339 -0.86 -32.50 -31.24
N PRO A 340 -1.87 -33.39 -31.42
CA PRO A 340 -3.18 -33.28 -30.78
C PRO A 340 -3.21 -33.70 -29.29
N LEU A 341 -2.14 -33.43 -28.53
CA LEU A 341 -2.10 -33.57 -27.06
C LEU A 341 -2.39 -32.18 -26.46
N SER A 342 -3.42 -31.89 -25.66
CA SER A 342 -4.39 -32.69 -24.94
C SER A 342 -5.72 -31.91 -24.88
N LYS A 343 -6.81 -32.48 -25.39
CA LYS A 343 -8.17 -31.97 -25.11
C LYS A 343 -8.75 -32.55 -23.81
N ASP A 344 -8.08 -33.56 -23.27
CA ASP A 344 -8.49 -34.27 -22.08
C ASP A 344 -7.84 -33.66 -20.84
N ILE A 345 -8.65 -33.54 -19.79
CA ILE A 345 -8.19 -33.13 -18.48
C ILE A 345 -7.96 -34.36 -17.60
N GLN A 346 -6.80 -34.40 -16.94
CA GLN A 346 -6.48 -35.48 -16.03
C GLN A 346 -7.44 -35.46 -14.82
N PRO A 347 -8.06 -36.59 -14.43
CA PRO A 347 -9.04 -36.63 -13.35
C PRO A 347 -8.54 -36.06 -12.02
N GLU A 348 -7.28 -36.32 -11.65
CA GLU A 348 -6.67 -35.79 -10.43
C GLU A 348 -6.58 -34.27 -10.42
N LEU A 349 -6.36 -33.63 -11.58
CA LEU A 349 -6.34 -32.17 -11.71
C LEU A 349 -7.76 -31.60 -11.76
N ALA A 350 -8.66 -32.23 -12.52
CA ALA A 350 -10.06 -31.85 -12.62
C ALA A 350 -10.77 -31.88 -11.26
N ALA A 351 -10.42 -32.83 -10.39
CA ALA A 351 -10.96 -32.94 -9.04
C ALA A 351 -10.63 -31.74 -8.14
N LEU A 352 -9.66 -30.88 -8.52
CA LEU A 352 -9.33 -29.67 -7.78
C LEU A 352 -10.20 -28.47 -8.18
N PHE A 353 -11.00 -28.57 -9.25
CA PHE A 353 -11.83 -27.48 -9.75
C PHE A 353 -13.20 -27.50 -9.07
N ILE A 354 -13.23 -27.16 -7.79
CA ILE A 354 -14.42 -27.31 -6.96
C ILE A 354 -15.50 -26.27 -7.27
N TYR A 355 -15.12 -24.99 -7.30
CA TYR A 355 -16.07 -23.87 -7.44
C TYR A 355 -15.92 -23.08 -8.74
N LEU A 356 -14.74 -23.14 -9.37
CA LEU A 356 -14.39 -22.27 -10.51
C LEU A 356 -14.14 -23.13 -11.76
N GLN A 357 -15.19 -23.82 -12.21
CA GLN A 357 -15.17 -24.60 -13.44
C GLN A 357 -15.43 -23.69 -14.64
N ASN A 358 -14.68 -23.89 -15.73
CA ASN A 358 -15.04 -23.32 -17.02
C ASN A 358 -16.20 -24.13 -17.62
N VAL A 359 -17.29 -23.46 -17.96
CA VAL A 359 -18.41 -24.02 -18.74
C VAL A 359 -18.04 -24.08 -20.21
#